data_AF-A0A925LUW2-F1
#
_entry.id   AF-A0A925LUW2-F1
#
_cell.length_a   1.000
_cell.length_b   1.000
_cell.length_c   1.000
_cell.angle_alpha   90.00
_cell.angle_beta   90.00
_cell.angle_gamma   90.00
#
_symmetry.space_group_name_H-M   'P 1'
#
loop_
_entity.id
_entity.type
_entity.pdbx_description
1 polymer ?
#
loop_
_entity_poly.entity_id
_entity_poly.type
_entity_poly.pdbx_seq_one_letter_code
_entity_poly.pdbx_strand_id
1 'polypeptide(L)'
;MNHRTRVISALMAALWVSNSSLDAQENATGSKATSAEILTNEAVIERVTISVDRSLEYLAKQQRPDGAWDGNNAPNALALLAFMGRGHVPGRGPYRDVIEKGKKFILRTQDANGVFVPQRP
;
A
#
# COMPACT_ATOMS: atom_id res chain seq x y z
N MET A 1 -26.31 2.17 75.96
CA MET A 1 -26.85 3.48 76.36
C MET A 1 -25.67 4.45 76.30
N ASN A 2 -25.41 5.27 75.27
CA ASN A 2 -26.23 5.87 74.23
C ASN A 2 -25.49 6.01 72.89
N HIS A 3 -26.28 5.80 71.85
CA HIS A 3 -26.16 6.06 70.42
C HIS A 3 -25.30 7.25 69.97
N ARG A 4 -24.53 7.05 68.87
CA ARG A 4 -24.62 7.85 67.64
C ARG A 4 -23.77 7.26 66.50
N THR A 5 -24.36 6.28 65.84
CA THR A 5 -24.39 6.06 64.39
C THR A 5 -23.19 6.55 63.57
N ARG A 6 -22.22 5.67 63.37
CA ARG A 6 -21.33 5.69 62.19
C ARG A 6 -21.39 4.31 61.55
N VAL A 7 -22.43 4.12 60.74
CA VAL A 7 -22.65 2.90 59.98
C VAL A 7 -21.64 2.88 58.85
N ILE A 8 -20.64 2.01 59.01
CA ILE A 8 -19.68 1.61 58.00
C ILE A 8 -20.29 0.37 57.34
N SER A 9 -20.79 0.52 56.12
CA SER A 9 -21.15 -0.56 55.20
C SER A 9 -20.94 -0.01 53.79
N ALA A 10 -19.86 -0.40 53.12
CA ALA A 10 -19.83 -1.45 52.11
C ALA A 10 -20.15 -0.94 50.69
N LEU A 11 -19.21 -1.20 49.77
CA LEU A 11 -19.41 -1.52 48.36
C LEU A 11 -20.39 -0.63 47.56
N MET A 12 -19.87 0.15 46.61
CA MET A 12 -20.41 0.18 45.24
C MET A 12 -19.45 0.95 44.32
N ALA A 13 -19.17 0.32 43.18
CA ALA A 13 -18.26 0.74 42.14
C ALA A 13 -18.73 2.01 41.40
N ALA A 14 -17.76 2.62 40.70
CA ALA A 14 -17.95 3.45 39.51
C ALA A 14 -18.82 4.71 39.69
N LEU A 15 -18.16 5.86 39.80
CA LEU A 15 -18.40 7.09 39.02
C LEU A 15 -17.77 8.25 39.77
N TRP A 16 -16.62 8.71 39.27
CA TRP A 16 -16.31 10.12 39.01
C TRP A 16 -14.80 10.22 38.84
N VAL A 17 -14.40 10.26 37.58
CA VAL A 17 -13.12 10.84 37.17
C VAL A 17 -13.12 12.29 37.66
N SER A 18 -12.25 12.56 38.63
CA SER A 18 -11.71 13.89 38.92
C SER A 18 -10.25 13.69 39.31
N ASN A 19 -9.39 13.47 38.31
CA ASN A 19 -7.96 13.57 38.54
C ASN A 19 -7.55 15.03 38.36
N SER A 20 -7.02 15.59 39.43
CA SER A 20 -6.45 16.91 39.55
C SER A 20 -5.25 17.11 38.62
N SER A 21 -5.36 18.13 37.79
CA SER A 21 -4.35 19.08 37.29
C SER A 21 -2.88 18.67 37.16
N LEU A 22 -2.41 18.87 35.92
CA LEU A 22 -1.13 19.51 35.54
C LEU A 22 0.16 18.76 35.89
N ASP A 23 0.41 17.66 35.17
CA ASP A 23 1.77 17.34 34.72
C ASP A 23 1.78 17.29 33.19
N ALA A 24 2.51 18.24 32.62
CA ALA A 24 2.63 18.50 31.20
C ALA A 24 3.20 17.28 30.47
N GLN A 25 2.40 16.66 29.62
CA GLN A 25 2.95 15.81 28.56
C GLN A 25 3.50 16.74 27.48
N GLU A 26 4.80 17.02 27.56
CA GLU A 26 5.60 17.60 26.50
C GLU A 26 5.40 16.73 25.25
N ASN A 27 4.53 17.23 24.36
CA ASN A 27 4.31 16.64 23.07
C ASN A 27 5.64 16.74 22.31
N ALA A 28 6.41 15.64 22.29
CA ALA A 28 7.59 15.45 21.47
C ALA A 28 7.22 15.55 19.99
N THR A 29 6.96 16.78 19.57
CA THR A 29 6.76 17.21 18.20
C THR A 29 8.15 17.52 17.66
N GLY A 30 8.99 16.49 17.62
CA GLY A 30 10.39 16.57 17.23
C GLY A 30 10.67 15.61 16.09
N SER A 31 10.76 16.16 14.87
CA SER A 31 11.22 15.54 13.62
C SER A 31 10.17 14.92 12.68
N LYS A 32 9.30 15.76 12.12
CA LYS A 32 8.71 15.55 10.78
C LYS A 32 8.68 16.82 9.91
N ALA A 33 9.48 17.82 10.27
CA ALA A 33 9.57 19.08 9.56
C ALA A 33 11.03 19.38 9.22
N THR A 34 11.57 18.66 8.24
CA THR A 34 12.68 19.17 7.45
C THR A 34 12.14 19.29 6.02
N SER A 35 11.91 20.54 5.63
CA SER A 35 11.54 21.01 4.30
C SER A 35 10.16 20.59 3.76
N ALA A 36 9.12 21.24 4.28
CA ALA A 36 7.96 21.59 3.45
C ALA A 36 8.35 22.72 2.48
N GLU A 37 9.33 22.44 1.62
CA GLU A 37 9.69 23.28 0.49
C GLU A 37 8.46 23.34 -0.43
N ILE A 38 8.12 24.52 -0.95
CA ILE A 38 7.06 24.66 -1.94
C ILE A 38 7.51 23.89 -3.18
N LEU A 39 7.19 22.60 -3.25
CA LEU A 39 7.37 21.82 -4.44
C LEU A 39 6.43 22.42 -5.48
N THR A 40 6.99 23.11 -6.46
CA THR A 40 6.22 23.50 -7.64
C THR A 40 5.60 22.25 -8.23
N ASN A 41 4.42 22.37 -8.86
CA ASN A 41 3.78 21.23 -9.52
C ASN A 41 4.75 20.50 -10.48
N GLU A 42 5.64 21.24 -11.14
CA GLU A 42 6.73 20.73 -11.97
C GLU A 42 7.66 19.76 -11.21
N ALA A 43 8.21 20.18 -10.07
CA ALA A 43 9.13 19.38 -9.28
C ALA A 43 8.45 18.11 -8.71
N VAL A 44 7.17 18.22 -8.34
CA VAL A 44 6.38 17.05 -7.92
C VAL A 44 6.20 16.08 -9.08
N ILE A 45 5.80 16.59 -10.26
CA ILE A 45 5.58 15.77 -11.46
C ILE A 45 6.87 15.05 -11.85
N GLU A 46 8.00 15.75 -11.87
CA GLU A 46 9.30 15.16 -12.19
C GLU A 46 9.66 14.03 -11.22
N ARG A 47 9.59 14.29 -9.92
CA ARG A 47 9.89 13.29 -8.88
C ARG A 47 9.01 12.04 -9.02
N VAL A 48 7.72 12.22 -9.25
CA VAL A 48 6.77 11.10 -9.41
C VAL A 48 7.07 10.35 -10.70
N THR A 49 7.35 11.06 -11.80
CA THR A 49 7.70 10.48 -13.11
C THR A 49 8.92 9.57 -13.00
N ILE A 50 9.99 10.05 -12.35
CA ILE A 50 11.20 9.27 -12.09
C ILE A 50 10.89 8.05 -11.22
N SER A 51 10.03 8.21 -10.22
CA SER A 51 9.64 7.09 -9.34
C SER A 51 8.87 6.01 -10.10
N VAL A 52 7.99 6.41 -11.04
CA VAL A 52 7.28 5.49 -11.93
C VAL A 52 8.25 4.79 -12.88
N ASP A 53 9.22 5.49 -13.47
CA ASP A 53 10.19 4.86 -14.38
C ASP A 53 11.01 3.79 -13.66
N ARG A 54 11.50 4.10 -12.46
CA ARG A 54 12.25 3.15 -11.63
C ARG A 54 11.41 1.92 -11.24
N SER A 55 10.11 2.10 -11.01
CA SER A 55 9.24 0.97 -10.67
C SER A 55 9.00 0.06 -11.87
N LEU A 56 8.86 0.61 -13.08
CA LEU A 56 8.74 -0.17 -14.31
C LEU A 56 10.02 -0.93 -14.63
N GLU A 57 11.19 -0.31 -14.44
CA GLU A 57 12.48 -1.01 -14.57
C GLU A 57 12.61 -2.16 -13.57
N TYR A 58 12.18 -1.94 -12.33
CA TYR A 58 12.17 -2.97 -11.31
C TYR A 58 11.23 -4.12 -11.72
N LEU A 59 10.00 -3.82 -12.12
CA LEU A 59 9.04 -4.83 -12.58
C LEU A 59 9.61 -5.64 -13.75
N ALA A 60 10.23 -4.99 -14.74
CA ALA A 60 10.84 -5.68 -15.86
C ALA A 60 11.91 -6.70 -15.41
N LYS A 61 12.71 -6.36 -14.38
CA LYS A 61 13.72 -7.27 -13.80
C LYS A 61 13.12 -8.41 -12.98
N GLN A 62 11.95 -8.22 -12.38
CA GLN A 62 11.26 -9.26 -11.61
C GLN A 62 10.47 -10.25 -12.47
N GLN A 63 10.28 -9.98 -13.77
CA GLN A 63 9.55 -10.88 -14.64
C GLN A 63 10.31 -12.20 -14.80
N ARG A 64 9.64 -13.32 -14.53
CA ARG A 64 10.17 -14.66 -14.75
C ARG A 64 10.38 -14.94 -16.24
N PRO A 65 11.24 -15.93 -16.59
CA PRO A 65 11.48 -16.30 -17.99
C PRO A 65 10.21 -16.66 -18.79
N ASP A 66 9.20 -17.20 -18.12
CA ASP A 66 7.91 -17.58 -18.71
C ASP A 66 6.91 -16.42 -18.85
N GLY A 67 7.31 -15.20 -18.49
CA GLY A 67 6.54 -13.97 -18.63
C GLY A 67 5.71 -13.56 -17.41
N ALA A 68 5.70 -14.38 -16.35
CA ALA A 68 4.90 -14.10 -15.15
C ALA A 68 5.66 -13.28 -14.09
N TRP A 69 4.90 -12.58 -13.25
CA TRP A 69 5.33 -12.07 -11.95
C TRP A 69 4.78 -12.90 -10.78
N ASP A 70 3.65 -13.58 -10.99
CA ASP A 70 2.98 -14.42 -9.99
C ASP A 70 2.23 -15.58 -10.68
N GLY A 71 1.79 -16.59 -9.93
CA GLY A 71 0.92 -17.66 -10.44
C GLY A 71 -0.54 -17.23 -10.62
N ASN A 72 -0.99 -16.18 -9.92
CA ASN A 72 -2.31 -15.58 -10.08
C ASN A 72 -2.30 -14.55 -11.22
N ASN A 73 -3.38 -14.49 -12.00
CA ASN A 73 -3.52 -13.54 -13.10
C ASN A 73 -3.63 -12.08 -12.63
N ALA A 74 -4.12 -11.81 -11.42
CA ALA A 74 -4.33 -10.43 -10.95
C ALA A 74 -3.02 -9.61 -10.85
N PRO A 75 -1.93 -10.07 -10.19
CA PRO A 75 -0.65 -9.36 -10.20
C PRO A 75 -0.06 -9.17 -11.61
N ASN A 76 -0.19 -10.19 -12.47
CA ASN A 76 0.29 -10.12 -13.85
C ASN A 76 -0.46 -9.04 -14.65
N ALA A 77 -1.79 -8.99 -14.55
CA ALA A 77 -2.61 -7.99 -15.22
C ALA A 77 -2.30 -6.58 -14.70
N LEU A 78 -2.10 -6.42 -13.38
CA LEU A 78 -1.75 -5.14 -12.78
C LEU A 78 -0.39 -4.64 -13.26
N ALA A 79 0.62 -5.51 -13.35
CA ALA A 79 1.92 -5.16 -13.90
C ALA A 79 1.81 -4.68 -15.36
N LEU A 80 1.06 -5.40 -16.20
CA LEU A 80 0.81 -4.99 -17.58
C LEU A 80 0.12 -3.63 -17.68
N LEU A 81 -0.90 -3.38 -16.84
CA LEU A 81 -1.59 -2.09 -16.79
C LEU A 81 -0.68 -0.96 -16.33
N ALA A 82 0.28 -1.21 -15.43
CA ALA A 82 1.26 -0.20 -15.04
C ALA A 82 2.15 0.23 -16.21
N PHE A 83 2.66 -0.73 -17.00
CA PHE A 83 3.42 -0.42 -18.22
C PHE A 83 2.58 0.36 -19.25
N MET A 84 1.34 -0.09 -19.50
CA MET A 84 0.45 0.54 -20.47
C MET A 84 -0.04 1.92 -20.01
N GLY A 85 -0.26 2.11 -18.71
CA GLY A 85 -0.61 3.40 -18.12
C GLY A 85 0.50 4.44 -18.28
N ARG A 86 1.77 4.01 -18.37
CA ARG A 86 2.90 4.90 -18.71
C ARG A 86 3.11 5.09 -20.22
N GLY A 87 2.27 4.48 -21.06
CA GLY A 87 2.29 4.63 -22.52
C GLY A 87 3.13 3.58 -23.26
N HIS A 88 3.62 2.54 -22.59
CA HIS A 88 4.30 1.42 -23.26
C HIS A 88 3.29 0.42 -23.81
N VAL A 89 3.59 -0.19 -24.96
CA VAL A 89 2.66 -1.09 -25.65
C VAL A 89 3.34 -2.39 -26.08
N PRO A 90 2.59 -3.49 -26.27
CA PRO A 90 3.15 -4.71 -26.84
C PRO A 90 3.73 -4.44 -28.24
N GLY A 91 4.87 -5.07 -28.56
CA GLY A 91 5.48 -5.01 -29.90
C GLY A 91 6.27 -3.74 -30.24
N ARG A 92 6.25 -2.69 -29.40
CA ARG A 92 6.99 -1.44 -29.64
C ARG A 92 7.64 -0.87 -28.39
N GLY A 93 8.78 -0.19 -28.57
CA GLY A 93 9.45 0.53 -27.49
C GLY A 93 10.24 -0.37 -26.53
N PRO A 94 10.77 0.19 -25.44
CA PRO A 94 11.76 -0.46 -24.59
C PRO A 94 11.20 -1.68 -23.83
N TYR A 95 9.92 -1.66 -23.46
CA TYR A 95 9.27 -2.74 -22.72
C TYR A 95 8.45 -3.70 -23.61
N ARG A 96 8.63 -3.65 -24.94
CA ARG A 96 7.86 -4.46 -25.89
C ARG A 96 7.84 -5.95 -25.55
N ASP A 97 9.00 -6.50 -25.20
CA ASP A 97 9.16 -7.93 -24.96
C ASP A 97 8.63 -8.32 -23.58
N VAL A 98 8.78 -7.43 -22.59
CA VAL A 98 8.24 -7.62 -21.22
C VAL A 98 6.71 -7.71 -21.29
N ILE A 99 6.07 -6.75 -21.96
CA ILE A 99 4.61 -6.69 -22.10
C ILE A 99 4.12 -7.87 -22.95
N GLU A 100 4.82 -8.18 -24.06
CA GLU A 100 4.44 -9.29 -24.94
C GLU A 100 4.47 -10.65 -24.23
N LYS A 101 5.50 -10.91 -23.41
CA LYS A 101 5.60 -12.13 -22.61
C LYS A 101 4.52 -12.21 -21.54
N GLY A 102 4.27 -11.13 -20.80
CA GLY A 102 3.22 -11.09 -19.77
C GLY A 102 1.82 -11.28 -20.35
N LYS A 103 1.53 -10.67 -21.51
CA LYS A 103 0.29 -10.90 -22.27
C LYS A 103 0.14 -12.38 -22.64
N LYS A 104 1.20 -12.98 -23.21
CA LYS A 104 1.20 -14.40 -23.57
C LYS A 104 1.01 -15.32 -22.36
N PHE A 105 1.57 -14.96 -21.20
CA PHE A 105 1.32 -15.67 -19.94
C PHE A 105 -0.16 -15.70 -19.60
N ILE A 106 -0.83 -14.54 -19.57
CA ILE A 106 -2.25 -14.50 -19.19
C ILE A 106 -3.10 -15.27 -20.22
N LEU A 107 -2.84 -15.09 -21.52
CA LEU A 107 -3.60 -15.77 -22.57
C LEU A 107 -3.50 -17.30 -22.49
N ARG A 108 -2.34 -17.86 -22.12
CA ARG A 108 -2.22 -19.32 -21.93
C ARG A 108 -2.95 -19.86 -20.69
N THR A 109 -3.44 -18.99 -19.81
CA THR A 109 -4.26 -19.40 -18.66
C THR A 109 -5.75 -19.49 -18.98
N GLN A 110 -6.15 -19.09 -20.18
CA GLN A 110 -7.54 -19.20 -20.62
C GLN A 110 -7.85 -20.64 -21.04
N ASP A 111 -8.96 -21.19 -20.54
CA ASP A 111 -9.47 -22.49 -20.96
C ASP A 111 -10.33 -22.40 -22.24
N ALA A 112 -10.84 -23.54 -22.71
CA ALA A 112 -11.67 -23.61 -23.91
C ALA A 112 -13.04 -22.89 -23.76
N ASN A 113 -13.49 -22.63 -22.53
CA ASN A 113 -14.73 -21.91 -22.23
C ASN A 113 -14.51 -20.40 -22.09
N GLY A 114 -13.25 -19.94 -22.22
CA GLY A 114 -12.88 -18.54 -22.09
C GLY A 114 -12.58 -18.10 -20.65
N VAL A 115 -12.55 -19.01 -19.68
CA VAL A 115 -12.26 -18.73 -18.27
C VAL A 115 -10.76 -18.69 -18.03
N PHE A 116 -10.28 -17.67 -17.31
CA PHE A 116 -8.87 -17.53 -16.96
C PHE A 116 -8.59 -18.19 -15.61
N VAL A 117 -7.78 -19.26 -15.61
CA VAL A 117 -7.51 -20.07 -14.42
C VAL A 117 -6.09 -19.80 -13.90
N PRO A 118 -5.91 -19.37 -12.63
CA PRO A 118 -4.60 -19.19 -12.03
C PRO A 118 -3.71 -20.44 -12.12
N GLN A 119 -2.42 -20.24 -12.39
CA GLN A 119 -1.40 -21.29 -12.48
C GLN A 119 -0.64 -21.40 -11.15
N ARG A 120 -1.37 -21.59 -10.05
CA ARG A 120 -0.80 -21.84 -8.71
C ARG A 120 -0.72 -23.36 -8.49
N PRO A 121 0.36 -23.90 -7.89
CA PRO A 121 0.35 -25.27 -7.41
C PRO A 121 -0.73 -25.48 -6.35
#